data_AF-A0A968RR74-F1
#
_entry.id   AF-A0A968RR74-F1
#
_cell.length_a   1.000
_cell.length_b   1.000
_cell.length_c   1.000
_cell.angle_alpha   90.00
_cell.angle_beta   90.00
_cell.angle_gamma   90.00
#
_symmetry.space_group_name_H-M   'P 1'
#
loop_
_entity.id
_entity.type
_entity.pdbx_description
1 polymer ?
#
loop_
_entity_poly.entity_id
_entity_poly.type
_entity_poly.pdbx_seq_one_letter_code
_entity_poly.pdbx_strand_id
1 'polypeptide(L)' 'MDDKNIYNFTVGELIEILQQYPHDMPVLVSGYENGYENFYQPFVKKVIHLPENPYWDGQFQLNDNGTDVLLLEREVRND' A
#
# COMPACT_ATOMS: atom_id res chain seq x y z
N MET A 1 17.30 19.87 -14.62
CA MET A 1 16.59 19.56 -13.36
C MET A 1 16.59 18.05 -13.28
N ASP A 2 17.17 17.48 -12.24
CA ASP A 2 17.26 16.03 -12.11
C ASP A 2 15.85 15.46 -11.88
N ASP A 3 15.38 14.60 -12.80
CA ASP A 3 14.12 13.86 -12.71
C ASP A 3 14.06 12.89 -11.51
N LYS A 4 15.07 12.88 -10.62
CA LYS A 4 15.08 12.08 -9.40
C LYS A 4 14.08 12.55 -8.34
N ASN A 5 13.55 13.76 -8.45
CA ASN A 5 12.69 14.36 -7.42
C ASN A 5 11.19 14.07 -7.59
N ILE A 6 10.80 13.25 -8.56
CA ILE A 6 9.39 12.91 -8.80
C ILE A 6 9.01 11.53 -8.26
N TYR A 7 9.97 10.73 -7.79
CA TYR A 7 9.74 9.39 -7.27
C TYR A 7 10.01 9.36 -5.77
N ASN A 8 9.07 8.84 -4.99
CA ASN A 8 9.22 8.76 -3.53
C ASN A 8 10.21 7.69 -3.08
N PHE A 9 10.39 6.64 -3.87
CA PHE A 9 11.24 5.50 -3.54
C PHE A 9 11.97 4.99 -4.78
N THR A 10 13.25 4.70 -4.61
CA THR A 10 13.98 3.76 -5.46
C THR A 10 13.71 2.33 -5.03
N VAL A 11 14.07 1.36 -5.88
CA VAL A 11 14.02 -0.07 -5.53
C VAL A 11 14.88 -0.37 -4.29
N GLY A 12 16.04 0.26 -4.15
CA GLY A 12 16.92 0.07 -3.00
C GLY A 12 16.29 0.54 -1.69
N GLU A 13 15.73 1.76 -1.67
CA GLU A 13 15.05 2.31 -0.50
C GLU A 13 13.81 1.48 -0.13
N LEU A 14 13.05 1.01 -1.12
CA LEU A 14 11.91 0.13 -0.86
C LEU A 14 12.38 -1.20 -0.24
N ILE A 15 13.44 -1.82 -0.74
CA ILE A 15 14.00 -3.05 -0.15
C ILE A 15 14.40 -2.83 1.30
N GLU A 16 15.10 -1.73 1.61
CA GLU A 16 15.52 -1.39 2.96
C GLU A 16 14.34 -1.18 3.91
N ILE A 17 13.24 -0.59 3.43
CA ILE A 17 12.00 -0.46 4.19
C ILE A 17 11.35 -1.83 4.42
N LEU A 18 11.21 -2.63 3.36
CA LEU A 18 10.53 -3.94 3.43
C LEU A 18 11.26 -4.94 4.33
N GLN A 19 12.60 -4.88 4.39
CA GLN A 19 13.43 -5.71 5.28
C GLN A 19 13.18 -5.47 6.77
N GLN A 20 12.48 -4.39 7.15
CA GLN A 20 12.14 -4.10 8.55
C GLN A 20 10.90 -4.86 9.03
N TYR A 21 10.15 -5.50 8.13
CA TYR A 21 8.91 -6.21 8.44
C TYR A 21 9.11 -7.74 8.42
N PRO A 22 8.22 -8.52 9.07
CA PRO A 22 8.24 -9.97 8.97
C PRO A 22 8.19 -10.46 7.52
N HIS A 23 9.02 -11.44 7.18
CA HIS A 23 9.16 -11.94 5.80
C HIS A 23 7.87 -12.55 5.22
N ASP A 24 6.96 -12.98 6.08
CA ASP A 24 5.67 -13.60 5.75
C ASP A 24 4.49 -12.62 5.89
N MET A 25 4.74 -11.34 6.18
CA MET A 25 3.70 -10.32 6.26
C MET A 25 3.06 -10.10 4.88
N PRO A 26 1.72 -10.21 4.76
CA PRO A 26 1.05 -9.93 3.50
C PRO A 26 1.18 -8.45 3.12
N VAL A 27 1.30 -8.17 1.82
CA VAL A 27 1.36 -6.82 1.26
C VAL A 27 0.11 -6.57 0.43
N LEU A 28 -0.58 -5.45 0.68
CA LEU A 28 -1.74 -5.02 -0.10
C LEU A 28 -1.51 -3.62 -0.68
N VAL A 29 -2.21 -3.32 -1.78
CA VAL A 29 -2.18 -2.03 -2.48
C VAL A 29 -3.57 -1.41 -2.50
N SER A 30 -3.61 -0.08 -2.63
CA SER A 30 -4.83 0.71 -2.80
C SER A 30 -5.68 0.23 -4.00
N GLY A 31 -7.01 0.40 -3.90
CA GLY A 31 -7.99 0.00 -4.92
C GLY A 31 -8.05 0.87 -6.19
N TYR A 32 -8.97 0.49 -7.09
CA TYR A 32 -8.88 0.60 -8.56
C TYR A 32 -9.13 1.98 -9.20
N GLU A 33 -9.77 2.96 -8.55
CA GLU A 33 -10.26 4.15 -9.28
C GLU A 33 -9.22 5.17 -9.80
N ASN A 34 -7.89 5.01 -9.64
CA ASN A 34 -6.94 5.63 -10.61
C ASN A 34 -5.61 4.86 -10.76
N GLY A 35 -4.81 5.29 -11.75
CA GLY A 35 -3.53 4.73 -12.21
C GLY A 35 -2.33 4.85 -11.26
N TYR A 36 -1.11 4.81 -11.84
CA TYR A 36 0.14 4.71 -11.10
C TYR A 36 0.64 6.08 -10.61
N GLU A 37 0.56 6.28 -9.31
CA GLU A 37 1.17 7.41 -8.60
C GLU A 37 2.28 6.90 -7.67
N ASN A 38 3.02 7.83 -7.07
CA ASN A 38 3.81 7.48 -5.91
C ASN A 38 2.90 6.91 -4.81
N PHE A 39 3.47 6.13 -3.92
CA PHE A 39 2.83 5.71 -2.68
C PHE A 39 3.48 6.42 -1.49
N TYR A 40 2.74 6.52 -0.39
CA TYR A 40 3.28 6.96 0.90
C TYR A 40 4.22 5.90 1.47
N GLN A 41 4.99 6.26 2.51
CA GLN A 41 5.79 5.29 3.23
C GLN A 41 4.93 4.09 3.68
N PRO A 42 5.32 2.84 3.33
CA PRO A 42 4.57 1.65 3.72
C PRO A 42 4.33 1.58 5.23
N PHE A 43 3.12 1.20 5.63
CA PHE A 43 2.71 1.11 7.04
C PHE A 43 1.82 -0.08 7.29
N VAL A 44 1.73 -0.51 8.55
CA VAL A 44 0.95 -1.69 8.95
C VAL A 44 -0.46 -1.29 9.36
N LYS A 45 -1.45 -2.03 8.88
CA LYS A 45 -2.85 -1.98 9.34
C LYS A 45 -3.40 -3.38 9.50
N LYS A 46 -4.51 -3.47 10.22
CA LYS A 46 -5.30 -4.70 10.34
C LYS A 46 -6.46 -4.70 9.35
N VAL A 47 -6.64 -5.80 8.63
CA VAL A 47 -7.71 -5.97 7.64
C VAL A 47 -8.45 -7.28 7.82
N ILE A 48 -9.71 -7.31 7.37
CA ILE A 48 -10.51 -8.52 7.19
C ILE A 48 -10.74 -8.77 5.70
N HIS A 49 -10.75 -10.04 5.30
CA HIS A 49 -11.08 -10.46 3.94
C HIS A 49 -12.59 -10.65 3.78
N LEU A 50 -13.19 -9.84 2.91
CA LEU A 50 -14.60 -9.83 2.53
C LEU A 50 -14.71 -10.05 1.01
N PRO A 51 -14.61 -11.30 0.53
CA PRO A 51 -14.59 -11.61 -0.91
C PRO A 51 -15.89 -11.26 -1.65
N GLU A 52 -16.98 -11.13 -0.91
CA GLU A 52 -18.29 -10.72 -1.44
C GLU A 52 -18.39 -9.22 -1.71
N ASN A 53 -17.39 -8.42 -1.31
CA ASN A 53 -17.39 -6.99 -1.60
C ASN A 53 -17.30 -6.75 -3.12
N PRO A 54 -17.98 -5.71 -3.62
CA PRO A 54 -17.82 -5.31 -5.01
C PRO A 54 -16.36 -5.00 -5.37
N TYR A 55 -15.98 -5.26 -6.61
CA TYR A 55 -14.59 -5.11 -7.06
C TYR A 55 -14.04 -3.68 -6.92
N TRP A 56 -14.92 -2.66 -6.92
CA TRP A 56 -14.55 -1.26 -6.72
C TRP A 56 -14.28 -0.90 -5.25
N ASP A 57 -14.86 -1.63 -4.29
CA ASP A 57 -14.64 -1.44 -2.85
C ASP A 57 -13.40 -2.21 -2.35
N GLY A 58 -13.00 -3.25 -3.08
CA GLY A 58 -11.91 -4.13 -2.72
C GLY A 58 -12.29 -5.19 -1.68
N GLN A 59 -11.66 -6.35 -1.78
CA GLN A 59 -11.95 -7.50 -0.91
C GLN A 59 -11.34 -7.40 0.50
N PHE A 60 -10.53 -6.38 0.81
CA PHE A 60 -9.89 -6.21 2.12
C PHE A 60 -10.33 -4.90 2.74
N GLN A 61 -10.90 -4.95 3.95
CA GLN A 61 -11.43 -3.79 4.65
C GLN A 61 -10.73 -3.61 6.01
N LEU A 62 -10.52 -2.36 6.43
CA LEU A 62 -9.90 -2.05 7.73
C LEU A 62 -10.72 -2.64 8.88
N ASN A 63 -10.04 -3.32 9.80
CA ASN A 63 -10.67 -3.92 10.97
C ASN A 63 -9.63 -4.15 12.08
N ASP A 64 -9.83 -3.57 13.26
CA ASP A 64 -8.87 -3.67 14.38
C ASP A 64 -8.68 -5.10 14.94
N ASN A 65 -9.56 -6.03 14.60
CA ASN A 65 -9.45 -7.46 14.95
C ASN A 65 -8.97 -8.32 13.77
N GLY A 66 -8.48 -7.70 12.71
CA GLY A 66 -8.03 -8.35 11.49
C GLY A 66 -6.57 -8.81 11.49
N THR A 67 -6.12 -9.27 10.33
CA THR A 67 -4.74 -9.68 10.06
C THR A 67 -3.88 -8.45 9.79
N ASP A 68 -2.67 -8.40 10.38
CA ASP A 68 -1.68 -7.36 10.06
C ASP A 68 -1.18 -7.52 8.62
N VAL A 69 -1.25 -6.43 7.86
CA VAL A 69 -0.78 -6.34 6.48
C VAL A 69 0.01 -5.06 6.29
N LEU A 70 1.01 -5.11 5.42
CA LEU A 70 1.72 -3.93 4.96
C LEU A 70 0.92 -3.29 3.82
N LEU A 71 0.50 -2.03 4.00
CA LEU A 71 -0.23 -1.28 2.99
C LEU A 71 0.71 -0.40 2.16
N LEU A 72 0.57 -0.51 0.85
CA LEU A 72 1.08 0.42 -0.15
C LEU A 72 -0.06 1.38 -0.52
N GLU A 73 -0.18 2.46 0.25
CA GLU A 73 -1.20 3.49 0.03
C GLU A 73 -0.71 4.50 -1.01
N ARG A 74 -1.47 4.67 -2.10
CA ARG A 74 -1.19 5.65 -3.14
C ARG A 74 -1.28 7.09 -2.60
N GLU A 75 -0.47 7.99 -3.13
CA GLU A 75 -0.64 9.41 -2.84
C GLU A 75 -1.93 9.95 -3.46
N VAL A 76 -2.68 10.73 -2.66
CA VAL A 76 -3.83 11.48 -3.16
C VAL A 76 -3.34 12.85 -3.60
N ARG A 77 -3.43 13.12 -4.91
CA ARG A 77 -3.20 14.45 -5.45
C ARG A 77 -4.50 15.23 -5.37
N ASN A 78 -4.46 16.38 -4.73
CA ASN A 78 -5.52 17.38 -4.82
C ASN A 78 -5.19 18.24 -6.05
N ASP A 79 -5.63 17.83 -7.22
CA ASP A 79 -5.60 18.68 -8.41
C ASP A 79 -6.69 19.76 -8.39
#